data_AF-A0A9E3U747-F1
#
_entry.id   AF-A0A9E3U747-F1
#
_cell.length_a   1.000
_cell.length_b   1.000
_cell.length_c   1.000
_cell.angle_alpha   90.00
_cell.angle_beta   90.00
_cell.angle_gamma   90.00
#
_symmetry.space_group_name_H-M   'P 1'
#
loop_
_entity.id
_entity.type
_entity.pdbx_description
1 polymer ?
#
loop_
_entity_poly.entity_id
_entity_poly.type
_entity_poly.pdbx_seq_one_letter_code
_entity_poly.pdbx_strand_id
1 'polypeptide(L)'
;MEEKREIGLKAIRTARADRKQSKYGRISGPVWLVAGGAVVVTLIIAWFVSDRSLGAAKDEILAQQRAAVATVGAEWTPLRDRLEKITLEAAADFKGDMVDPEAAKWDFRSLPGIYLRLRVNDAKNVESLREAARDSVKDAFTGCLLREPNAALARGESDAGFGPEQPWNLRQAYQATRVMTDEWAREVKESADKDRLRVFQQQYDKAKRDEIPLAIDIIKRAQFYLLVLDEDVPEAMELAGDAGKITQEALQQVPHPARVHIVNLKTGAEIARLRRTGEADFHFVGENTVRDPEVRAAMKRQVNNCALAQQVWGALKPAPTAAAGDAGAAP
;
A
#
# COMPACT_ATOMS: atom_id res chain seq x y z
N MET A 1 -66.72 43.30 37.83
CA MET A 1 -65.54 42.49 38.18
C MET A 1 -65.26 42.76 39.65
N GLU A 2 -65.63 41.82 40.52
CA GLU A 2 -65.55 42.00 41.97
C GLU A 2 -64.15 41.68 42.46
N GLU A 3 -63.42 42.72 42.86
CA GLU A 3 -62.11 42.61 43.48
C GLU A 3 -62.28 42.00 44.87
N LYS A 4 -61.87 40.74 45.04
CA LYS A 4 -61.85 40.06 46.35
C LYS A 4 -60.95 40.85 47.30
N ARG A 5 -61.56 41.66 48.18
CA ARG A 5 -60.85 42.32 49.28
C ARG A 5 -60.18 41.27 50.16
N GLU A 6 -58.85 41.28 50.14
CA GLU A 6 -58.02 40.42 50.97
C GLU A 6 -57.96 40.98 52.39
N ILE A 7 -58.69 40.33 53.31
CA ILE A 7 -58.73 40.71 54.72
C ILE A 7 -57.54 40.05 55.44
N GLY A 8 -56.57 40.85 55.88
CA GLY A 8 -55.48 40.43 56.75
C GLY A 8 -54.20 41.25 56.60
N LEU A 9 -53.43 41.39 57.70
CA LEU A 9 -52.12 42.07 57.71
C LEU A 9 -51.14 41.37 56.76
N LYS A 10 -50.61 42.11 55.76
CA LYS A 10 -49.65 41.61 54.75
C LYS A 10 -48.45 40.87 55.39
N ALA A 11 -48.00 41.31 56.56
CA ALA A 11 -46.87 40.73 57.29
C ALA A 11 -47.11 39.27 57.75
N ILE A 12 -48.36 38.87 58.04
CA ILE A 12 -48.68 37.50 58.46
C ILE A 12 -48.72 36.56 57.24
N ARG A 13 -49.08 37.09 56.07
CA ARG A 13 -49.06 36.33 54.81
C ARG A 13 -47.63 36.10 54.31
N THR A 14 -46.77 37.11 54.33
CA THR A 14 -45.35 36.94 53.99
C THR A 14 -44.69 35.97 54.96
N ALA A 15 -44.94 36.08 56.27
CA ALA A 15 -44.43 35.12 57.24
C ALA A 15 -44.98 33.69 57.05
N ARG A 16 -46.24 33.51 56.62
CA ARG A 16 -46.79 32.18 56.28
C ARG A 16 -46.26 31.63 54.95
N ALA A 17 -46.02 32.49 53.96
CA ALA A 17 -45.41 32.12 52.68
C ALA A 17 -43.94 31.73 52.86
N ASP A 18 -43.17 32.50 53.63
CA ASP A 18 -41.78 32.22 53.99
C ASP A 18 -41.67 30.96 54.86
N ARG A 19 -42.63 30.71 55.76
CA ARG A 19 -42.72 29.43 56.49
C ARG A 19 -43.09 28.25 55.61
N LYS A 20 -43.94 28.42 54.59
CA LYS A 20 -44.25 27.37 53.60
C LYS A 20 -43.07 27.08 52.69
N GLN A 21 -42.34 28.12 52.25
CA GLN A 21 -41.12 27.97 51.45
C GLN A 21 -39.96 27.39 52.25
N SER A 22 -39.78 27.76 53.53
CA SER A 22 -38.70 27.20 54.37
C SER A 22 -38.97 25.77 54.85
N LYS A 23 -40.23 25.33 54.96
CA LYS A 23 -40.58 23.93 55.33
C LYS A 23 -40.21 22.91 54.25
N TYR A 24 -40.07 23.35 53.00
CA TYR A 24 -39.68 22.52 51.85
C TYR A 24 -38.39 22.99 51.15
N GLY A 25 -37.80 24.11 51.59
CA GLY A 25 -36.74 24.82 50.85
C GLY A 25 -35.30 24.46 51.24
N ARG A 26 -35.09 23.62 52.27
CA ARG A 26 -33.76 23.09 52.59
C ARG A 26 -33.79 21.58 52.45
N ILE A 27 -33.40 21.10 51.28
CA ILE A 27 -33.07 19.70 51.03
C ILE A 27 -32.09 19.27 52.12
N SER A 28 -32.46 18.28 52.91
CA SER A 28 -31.64 17.84 54.06
C SER A 28 -30.31 17.26 53.56
N GLY A 29 -29.21 17.50 54.30
CA GLY A 29 -27.89 16.97 53.97
C GLY A 29 -27.83 15.47 53.59
N PRO A 30 -28.61 14.59 54.23
CA PRO A 30 -28.71 13.17 53.84
C PRO A 30 -29.24 12.96 52.41
N VAL A 31 -30.16 13.79 51.93
CA VAL A 31 -30.70 13.68 50.56
C VAL A 31 -29.65 14.06 49.53
N TRP A 32 -28.82 15.07 49.82
CA TRP A 32 -27.67 15.41 48.97
C TRP A 32 -26.60 14.33 48.94
N LEU A 33 -26.34 13.66 50.06
CA LEU A 33 -25.41 12.52 50.11
C LEU A 33 -25.93 11.31 49.32
N VAL A 34 -27.22 11.01 49.41
CA VAL A 34 -27.84 9.93 48.60
C VAL A 34 -27.83 10.28 47.12
N ALA A 35 -28.15 11.52 46.75
CA ALA A 35 -28.09 11.97 45.35
C ALA A 35 -26.65 11.93 44.80
N GLY A 36 -25.67 12.42 45.56
CA GLY A 36 -24.26 12.36 45.20
C GLY A 36 -23.76 10.92 45.08
N GLY A 37 -24.13 10.05 46.02
CA GLY A 37 -23.82 8.62 45.97
C GLY A 37 -24.42 7.91 44.76
N ALA A 38 -25.67 8.22 44.40
CA ALA A 38 -26.33 7.67 43.22
C ALA A 38 -25.61 8.10 41.92
N VAL A 39 -25.16 9.34 41.83
CA VAL A 39 -24.35 9.82 40.69
C VAL A 39 -23.03 9.05 40.59
N VAL A 40 -22.30 8.90 41.70
CA VAL A 40 -21.02 8.15 41.72
C VAL A 40 -21.23 6.69 41.32
N VAL A 41 -22.24 6.01 41.86
CA VAL A 41 -22.57 4.63 41.49
C VAL A 41 -22.92 4.51 40.01
N THR A 42 -23.71 5.46 39.48
CA THR A 42 -24.08 5.48 38.05
C THR A 42 -22.85 5.69 37.17
N LEU A 43 -21.91 6.56 37.57
CA LEU A 43 -20.65 6.77 36.86
C LEU A 43 -19.77 5.52 36.89
N ILE A 44 -19.68 4.81 38.01
CA ILE A 44 -18.93 3.54 38.11
C ILE A 44 -19.55 2.47 37.21
N ILE A 45 -20.88 2.30 37.25
CA ILE A 45 -21.59 1.35 36.38
C ILE A 45 -21.39 1.71 34.91
N ALA A 46 -21.54 2.99 34.55
CA ALA A 46 -21.33 3.46 33.18
C ALA A 46 -19.89 3.24 32.72
N TRP A 47 -18.91 3.48 33.58
CA TRP A 47 -17.50 3.19 33.31
C TRP A 47 -17.27 1.70 33.05
N PHE A 48 -17.80 0.82 33.90
CA PHE A 48 -17.64 -0.63 33.76
C PHE A 48 -18.35 -1.21 32.52
N VAL A 49 -19.55 -0.70 32.21
CA VAL A 49 -20.27 -1.05 30.97
C VAL A 49 -19.51 -0.54 29.74
N SER A 50 -18.95 0.68 29.81
CA SER A 50 -18.16 1.24 28.72
C SER A 50 -16.89 0.42 28.47
N ASP A 51 -16.16 0.05 29.52
CA ASP A 51 -14.94 -0.77 29.45
C ASP A 51 -15.22 -2.16 28.88
N ARG A 52 -16.30 -2.83 29.34
CA ARG A 52 -16.75 -4.11 28.78
C ARG A 52 -17.11 -4.01 27.30
N SER A 53 -17.84 -2.97 26.91
CA SER A 53 -18.22 -2.78 25.51
C SER A 53 -17.01 -2.49 24.62
N LEU A 54 -15.99 -1.81 25.16
CA LEU A 54 -14.72 -1.57 24.48
C LEU A 54 -13.91 -2.85 24.32
N GLY A 55 -13.84 -3.68 25.36
CA GLY A 55 -13.24 -5.02 25.29
C GLY A 55 -13.91 -5.91 24.25
N ALA A 56 -15.25 -5.99 24.26
CA ALA A 56 -16.01 -6.78 23.29
C ALA A 56 -15.77 -6.32 21.83
N ALA A 57 -15.75 -5.01 21.57
CA ALA A 57 -15.46 -4.47 20.24
C ALA A 57 -14.03 -4.79 19.78
N LYS A 58 -13.03 -4.74 20.67
CA LYS A 58 -11.66 -5.17 20.37
C LYS A 58 -11.60 -6.64 20.00
N ASP A 59 -12.25 -7.49 20.79
CA ASP A 59 -12.24 -8.93 20.57
C ASP A 59 -12.91 -9.30 19.25
N GLU A 60 -13.99 -8.64 18.88
CA GLU A 60 -14.66 -8.82 17.58
C GLU A 60 -13.74 -8.47 16.41
N ILE A 61 -13.14 -7.27 16.42
CA ILE A 61 -12.22 -6.82 15.36
C ILE A 61 -11.02 -7.77 15.24
N LEU A 62 -10.43 -8.17 16.37
CA LEU A 62 -9.29 -9.08 16.39
C LEU A 62 -9.68 -10.50 15.96
N ALA A 63 -10.89 -10.97 16.26
CA ALA A 63 -11.37 -12.25 15.79
C ALA A 63 -11.53 -12.26 14.26
N GLN A 64 -12.07 -11.18 13.68
CA GLN A 64 -12.18 -11.02 12.23
C GLN A 64 -10.78 -10.98 11.58
N GLN A 65 -9.85 -10.21 12.16
CA GLN A 65 -8.47 -10.16 11.70
C GLN A 65 -7.78 -11.53 11.72
N ARG A 66 -7.95 -12.32 12.80
CA ARG A 66 -7.40 -13.69 12.88
C ARG A 66 -7.99 -14.60 11.80
N ALA A 67 -9.26 -14.45 11.45
CA ALA A 67 -9.87 -15.20 10.37
C ALA A 67 -9.26 -14.82 9.00
N ALA A 68 -8.98 -13.53 8.76
CA ALA A 68 -8.28 -13.08 7.56
C ALA A 68 -6.83 -13.62 7.51
N VAL A 69 -6.10 -13.58 8.63
CA VAL A 69 -4.75 -14.16 8.75
C VAL A 69 -4.76 -15.67 8.49
N ALA A 70 -5.72 -16.40 9.03
CA ALA A 70 -5.82 -17.86 8.85
C ALA A 70 -6.14 -18.27 7.41
N THR A 71 -6.77 -17.39 6.63
CA THR A 71 -7.17 -17.66 5.24
C THR A 71 -6.16 -17.10 4.26
N VAL A 72 -6.06 -15.77 4.16
CA VAL A 72 -5.20 -15.07 3.21
C VAL A 72 -3.75 -15.02 3.70
N GLY A 73 -3.55 -14.79 5.01
CA GLY A 73 -2.21 -14.71 5.61
C GLY A 73 -1.39 -16.01 5.46
N ALA A 74 -2.06 -17.17 5.50
CA ALA A 74 -1.46 -18.48 5.34
C ALA A 74 -0.79 -18.68 3.97
N GLU A 75 -1.33 -18.09 2.92
CA GLU A 75 -0.76 -18.15 1.57
C GLU A 75 0.13 -16.93 1.26
N TRP A 76 -0.23 -15.76 1.78
CA TRP A 76 0.52 -14.52 1.58
C TRP A 76 1.91 -14.57 2.22
N THR A 77 2.01 -15.05 3.46
CA THR A 77 3.25 -14.98 4.23
C THR A 77 4.39 -15.77 3.57
N PRO A 78 4.18 -17.04 3.15
CA PRO A 78 5.18 -17.78 2.40
C PRO A 78 5.57 -17.12 1.06
N LEU A 79 4.59 -16.57 0.33
CA LEU A 79 4.86 -15.85 -0.92
C LEU A 79 5.70 -14.59 -0.65
N ARG A 80 5.29 -13.77 0.30
CA ARG A 80 6.01 -12.56 0.72
C ARG A 80 7.45 -12.89 1.13
N ASP A 81 7.64 -13.85 2.03
CA ASP A 81 8.95 -14.20 2.54
C ASP A 81 9.86 -14.72 1.41
N ARG A 82 9.28 -15.43 0.43
CA ARG A 82 9.99 -15.83 -0.80
C ARG A 82 10.40 -14.64 -1.66
N LEU A 83 9.48 -13.70 -1.91
CA LEU A 83 9.76 -12.49 -2.69
C LEU A 83 10.84 -11.64 -2.02
N GLU A 84 10.73 -11.43 -0.71
CA GLU A 84 11.73 -10.72 0.11
C GLU A 84 13.10 -11.41 0.02
N LYS A 85 13.15 -12.73 0.16
CA LYS A 85 14.38 -13.50 0.03
C LYS A 85 15.01 -13.36 -1.36
N ILE A 86 14.24 -13.52 -2.43
CA ILE A 86 14.72 -13.34 -3.81
C ILE A 86 15.33 -11.94 -3.99
N THR A 87 14.65 -10.91 -3.50
CA THR A 87 15.12 -9.53 -3.63
C THR A 87 16.40 -9.27 -2.87
N LEU A 88 16.54 -9.78 -1.65
CA LEU A 88 17.77 -9.66 -0.87
C LEU A 88 18.93 -10.42 -1.52
N GLU A 89 18.69 -11.62 -2.06
CA GLU A 89 19.69 -12.39 -2.78
C GLU A 89 20.12 -11.72 -4.10
N ALA A 90 19.20 -11.07 -4.80
CA ALA A 90 19.46 -10.31 -6.02
C ALA A 90 20.21 -8.98 -5.76
N ALA A 91 19.98 -8.37 -4.60
CA ALA A 91 20.66 -7.15 -4.16
C ALA A 91 22.09 -7.38 -3.68
N ALA A 92 22.46 -8.61 -3.35
CA ALA A 92 23.83 -9.00 -3.00
C ALA A 92 24.77 -8.93 -4.23
N ASP A 93 25.81 -9.76 -4.28
CA ASP A 93 26.75 -9.74 -5.41
C ASP A 93 26.10 -10.23 -6.71
N PHE A 94 26.25 -9.45 -7.77
CA PHE A 94 25.68 -9.78 -9.07
C PHE A 94 26.44 -10.96 -9.71
N LYS A 95 25.74 -12.09 -9.87
CA LYS A 95 26.31 -13.37 -10.34
C LYS A 95 26.51 -13.46 -11.87
N GLY A 96 26.41 -12.33 -12.57
CA GLY A 96 26.46 -12.30 -14.04
C GLY A 96 25.11 -12.57 -14.69
N ASP A 97 25.06 -12.27 -15.99
CA ASP A 97 23.88 -12.47 -16.80
C ASP A 97 23.53 -13.95 -16.96
N MET A 98 22.23 -14.24 -16.95
CA MET A 98 21.68 -15.56 -17.21
C MET A 98 20.30 -15.41 -17.84
N VAL A 99 20.03 -16.20 -18.87
CA VAL A 99 18.70 -16.35 -19.48
C VAL A 99 18.43 -17.83 -19.59
N ASP A 100 17.40 -18.30 -18.88
CA ASP A 100 16.98 -19.69 -18.94
C ASP A 100 16.39 -19.97 -20.34
N PRO A 101 16.68 -21.13 -20.97
CA PRO A 101 16.06 -21.51 -22.24
C PRO A 101 14.52 -21.51 -22.23
N GLU A 102 13.89 -21.66 -21.06
CA GLU A 102 12.44 -21.51 -20.87
C GLU A 102 11.95 -20.10 -21.22
N ALA A 103 12.78 -19.06 -21.05
CA ALA A 103 12.43 -17.67 -21.36
C ALA A 103 11.96 -17.48 -22.81
N ALA A 104 12.51 -18.25 -23.76
CA ALA A 104 12.12 -18.19 -25.16
C ALA A 104 10.74 -18.82 -25.44
N LYS A 105 10.27 -19.72 -24.56
CA LYS A 105 9.01 -20.46 -24.71
C LYS A 105 7.89 -19.85 -23.85
N TRP A 106 8.24 -19.12 -22.80
CA TRP A 106 7.31 -18.58 -21.83
C TRP A 106 7.10 -17.07 -22.02
N ASP A 107 5.98 -16.67 -22.64
CA ASP A 107 5.65 -15.25 -22.84
C ASP A 107 5.03 -14.62 -21.58
N PHE A 108 5.84 -14.45 -20.55
CA PHE A 108 5.43 -13.86 -19.26
C PHE A 108 4.81 -12.47 -19.40
N ARG A 109 5.12 -11.74 -20.47
CA ARG A 109 4.68 -10.35 -20.68
C ARG A 109 3.17 -10.18 -20.77
N SER A 110 2.44 -11.25 -21.08
CA SER A 110 0.98 -11.28 -21.14
C SER A 110 0.34 -11.92 -19.91
N LEU A 111 1.15 -12.34 -18.93
CA LEU A 111 0.67 -12.99 -17.73
C LEU A 111 0.49 -11.97 -16.59
N PRO A 112 -0.39 -12.28 -15.62
CA PRO A 112 -0.38 -11.60 -14.33
C PRO A 112 0.94 -11.81 -13.59
N GLY A 113 1.46 -10.76 -12.95
CA GLY A 113 2.68 -10.84 -12.16
C GLY A 113 2.78 -9.74 -11.10
N ILE A 114 3.83 -9.83 -10.29
CA ILE A 114 4.19 -8.84 -9.28
C ILE A 114 5.39 -8.05 -9.78
N TYR A 115 5.37 -6.75 -9.61
CA TYR A 115 6.46 -5.83 -9.95
C TYR A 115 7.02 -5.19 -8.70
N LEU A 116 8.36 -5.10 -8.62
CA LEU A 116 9.04 -4.29 -7.65
C LEU A 116 10.24 -3.62 -8.30
N ARG A 117 10.35 -2.30 -8.12
CA ARG A 117 11.56 -1.56 -8.43
C ARG A 117 12.01 -0.72 -7.25
N LEU A 118 13.29 -0.82 -6.92
CA LEU A 118 13.95 -0.09 -5.83
C LEU A 118 15.48 -0.04 -6.09
N ARG A 119 16.24 0.67 -5.26
CA ARG A 119 17.71 0.72 -5.39
C ARG A 119 18.37 -0.45 -4.68
N VAL A 120 19.48 -0.95 -5.19
CA VAL A 120 20.28 -1.99 -4.49
C VAL A 120 20.58 -1.59 -3.03
N ASN A 121 20.84 -0.30 -2.79
CA ASN A 121 21.14 0.24 -1.47
C ASN A 121 19.96 0.21 -0.47
N ASP A 122 18.72 0.08 -0.94
CA ASP A 122 17.53 0.01 -0.10
C ASP A 122 17.14 -1.45 0.23
N ALA A 123 17.70 -2.45 -0.48
CA ALA A 123 17.49 -3.88 -0.24
C ALA A 123 18.62 -4.53 0.59
N LYS A 124 19.04 -3.88 1.69
CA LYS A 124 20.09 -4.41 2.59
C LYS A 124 19.56 -5.42 3.60
N ASN A 125 18.34 -5.23 4.05
CA ASN A 125 17.66 -6.11 4.99
C ASN A 125 16.14 -6.04 4.77
N VAL A 126 15.39 -6.92 5.45
CA VAL A 126 13.94 -7.01 5.29
C VAL A 126 13.22 -5.71 5.67
N GLU A 127 13.70 -5.00 6.68
CA GLU A 127 13.07 -3.76 7.15
C GLU A 127 13.20 -2.64 6.11
N SER A 128 14.43 -2.36 5.65
CA SER A 128 14.69 -1.34 4.63
C SER A 128 14.01 -1.68 3.30
N LEU A 129 13.97 -2.97 2.94
CA LEU A 129 13.27 -3.45 1.76
C LEU A 129 11.77 -3.18 1.85
N ARG A 130 11.15 -3.47 3.00
CA ARG A 130 9.70 -3.26 3.20
C ARG A 130 9.36 -1.77 3.17
N GLU A 131 10.21 -0.93 3.74
CA GLU A 131 10.07 0.53 3.67
C GLU A 131 10.12 1.00 2.21
N ALA A 132 11.19 0.67 1.48
CA ALA A 132 11.34 1.06 0.08
C ALA A 132 10.25 0.47 -0.84
N ALA A 133 9.81 -0.75 -0.57
CA ALA A 133 8.72 -1.37 -1.33
C ALA A 133 7.37 -0.68 -1.11
N ARG A 134 7.14 -0.02 0.04
CA ARG A 134 5.94 0.80 0.28
C ARG A 134 5.95 2.11 -0.52
N ASP A 135 7.12 2.60 -0.88
CA ASP A 135 7.29 3.80 -1.70
C ASP A 135 7.44 3.50 -3.20
N SER A 136 7.62 2.23 -3.56
CA SER A 136 7.71 1.78 -4.96
C SER A 136 6.46 2.15 -5.75
N VAL A 137 6.67 2.60 -6.98
CA VAL A 137 5.62 2.97 -7.94
C VAL A 137 5.87 2.22 -9.24
N LYS A 138 4.81 1.95 -10.00
CA LYS A 138 4.95 1.48 -11.38
C LYS A 138 5.48 2.61 -12.24
N ASP A 139 6.31 2.28 -13.21
CA ASP A 139 6.92 3.24 -14.09
C ASP A 139 6.81 2.77 -15.55
N ALA A 140 7.36 3.56 -16.46
CA ALA A 140 7.29 3.25 -17.88
C ALA A 140 8.01 1.94 -18.26
N PHE A 141 8.85 1.36 -17.39
CA PHE A 141 9.53 0.10 -17.69
C PHE A 141 8.51 -1.03 -17.84
N THR A 142 7.52 -1.13 -16.94
CA THR A 142 6.47 -2.14 -17.05
C THR A 142 5.59 -1.91 -18.26
N GLY A 143 5.23 -0.66 -18.56
CA GLY A 143 4.41 -0.32 -19.73
C GLY A 143 5.10 -0.59 -21.08
N CYS A 144 6.43 -0.45 -21.13
CA CYS A 144 7.22 -0.71 -22.34
C CYS A 144 7.66 -2.18 -22.48
N LEU A 145 7.84 -2.91 -21.37
CA LEU A 145 8.23 -4.32 -21.39
C LEU A 145 7.04 -5.26 -21.56
N LEU A 146 5.95 -5.01 -20.84
CA LEU A 146 4.83 -5.94 -20.71
C LEU A 146 3.76 -5.65 -21.77
N ARG A 147 3.01 -6.70 -22.10
CA ARG A 147 1.85 -6.63 -23.00
C ARG A 147 0.64 -6.74 -22.10
N GLU A 148 0.23 -5.62 -21.51
CA GLU A 148 -0.92 -5.62 -20.61
C GLU A 148 -2.13 -6.28 -21.28
N PRO A 149 -2.62 -7.43 -20.77
CA PRO A 149 -3.85 -8.02 -21.26
C PRO A 149 -5.02 -7.20 -20.69
N ASN A 150 -5.25 -6.01 -21.24
CA ASN A 150 -6.39 -5.21 -20.82
C ASN A 150 -7.65 -5.74 -21.52
N ALA A 151 -8.18 -6.84 -20.98
CA ALA A 151 -9.36 -7.50 -21.52
C ALA A 151 -10.60 -6.61 -21.48
N ALA A 152 -10.68 -5.65 -20.54
CA ALA A 152 -11.76 -4.67 -20.46
C ALA A 152 -11.64 -3.63 -21.59
N LEU A 153 -10.42 -3.13 -21.87
CA LEU A 153 -10.14 -2.26 -23.02
C LEU A 153 -10.41 -2.99 -24.34
N ALA A 154 -9.99 -4.25 -24.44
CA ALA A 154 -10.24 -5.08 -25.60
C ALA A 154 -11.74 -5.35 -25.84
N ARG A 155 -12.57 -5.29 -24.80
CA ARG A 155 -14.04 -5.40 -24.89
C ARG A 155 -14.75 -4.05 -25.04
N GLY A 156 -14.02 -2.93 -25.06
CA GLY A 156 -14.59 -1.58 -25.21
C GLY A 156 -15.38 -1.09 -23.99
N GLU A 157 -15.12 -1.65 -22.80
CA GLU A 157 -15.77 -1.20 -21.57
C GLU A 157 -15.27 0.22 -21.20
N SER A 158 -16.17 1.14 -20.84
CA SER A 158 -15.81 2.53 -20.52
C SER A 158 -14.89 2.68 -19.30
N ASP A 159 -14.85 1.65 -18.44
CA ASP A 159 -13.98 1.55 -17.27
C ASP A 159 -12.72 0.71 -17.53
N ALA A 160 -12.35 0.52 -18.80
CA ALA A 160 -11.15 -0.19 -19.21
C ALA A 160 -9.84 0.36 -18.61
N GLY A 161 -9.81 1.61 -18.17
CA GLY A 161 -8.69 2.21 -17.43
C GLY A 161 -8.68 1.90 -15.93
N PHE A 162 -9.72 1.26 -15.39
CA PHE A 162 -9.91 0.97 -13.96
C PHE A 162 -9.79 -0.52 -13.60
N GLY A 163 -9.57 -1.40 -14.58
CA GLY A 163 -9.30 -2.82 -14.31
C GLY A 163 -8.01 -3.00 -13.49
N PRO A 164 -7.81 -4.15 -12.80
CA PRO A 164 -6.60 -4.39 -12.03
C PRO A 164 -5.40 -4.33 -12.98
N GLU A 165 -4.71 -3.19 -12.90
CA GLU A 165 -3.55 -2.81 -13.68
C GLU A 165 -2.45 -3.84 -13.35
N GLN A 166 -2.31 -4.87 -14.18
CA GLN A 166 -1.26 -5.87 -14.04
C GLN A 166 -0.02 -5.37 -14.78
N PRO A 167 1.19 -5.60 -14.24
CA PRO A 167 1.50 -6.35 -13.02
C PRO A 167 1.13 -5.55 -11.77
N TRP A 168 0.83 -6.22 -10.67
CA TRP A 168 0.61 -5.54 -9.39
C TRP A 168 1.94 -5.05 -8.83
N ASN A 169 2.00 -3.80 -8.37
CA ASN A 169 3.18 -3.35 -7.63
C ASN A 169 3.19 -4.04 -6.25
N LEU A 170 4.34 -4.51 -5.77
CA LEU A 170 4.45 -5.16 -4.46
C LEU A 170 3.93 -4.27 -3.32
N ARG A 171 4.01 -2.94 -3.46
CA ARG A 171 3.35 -1.95 -2.60
C ARG A 171 1.86 -2.26 -2.40
N GLN A 172 1.14 -2.56 -3.49
CA GLN A 172 -0.29 -2.87 -3.43
C GLN A 172 -0.54 -4.14 -2.62
N ALA A 173 0.33 -5.15 -2.72
CA ALA A 173 0.23 -6.36 -1.91
C ALA A 173 0.48 -6.07 -0.42
N TYR A 174 1.48 -5.25 -0.08
CA TYR A 174 1.71 -4.83 1.31
C TYR A 174 0.56 -4.01 1.88
N GLN A 175 0.02 -3.07 1.10
CA GLN A 175 -1.14 -2.27 1.50
C GLN A 175 -2.36 -3.16 1.70
N ALA A 176 -2.62 -4.07 0.75
CA ALA A 176 -3.77 -4.95 0.76
C ALA A 176 -3.78 -5.93 1.96
N THR A 177 -2.60 -6.18 2.52
CA THR A 177 -2.40 -7.12 3.62
C THR A 177 -2.08 -6.43 4.95
N ARG A 178 -2.14 -5.09 5.01
CA ARG A 178 -1.79 -4.30 6.19
C ARG A 178 -2.63 -4.66 7.41
N VAL A 179 -3.94 -4.86 7.26
CA VAL A 179 -4.83 -5.20 8.39
C VAL A 179 -4.52 -6.56 9.02
N MET A 180 -3.75 -7.41 8.33
CA MET A 180 -3.35 -8.72 8.81
C MET A 180 -2.03 -8.70 9.59
N THR A 181 -1.37 -7.56 9.72
CA THR A 181 -0.08 -7.48 10.44
C THR A 181 -0.27 -7.50 11.95
N ASP A 182 0.75 -7.99 12.65
CA ASP A 182 0.80 -7.97 14.11
C ASP A 182 0.84 -6.54 14.67
N GLU A 183 1.43 -5.61 13.91
CA GLU A 183 1.46 -4.19 14.24
C GLU A 183 0.04 -3.60 14.30
N TRP A 184 -0.77 -3.85 13.27
CA TRP A 184 -2.16 -3.39 13.26
C TRP A 184 -2.97 -4.03 14.40
N ALA A 185 -2.78 -5.33 14.65
CA ALA A 185 -3.44 -6.02 15.76
C ALA A 185 -3.03 -5.45 17.14
N ARG A 186 -1.76 -5.06 17.30
CA ARG A 186 -1.27 -4.39 18.52
C ARG A 186 -1.90 -3.01 18.69
N GLU A 187 -1.99 -2.21 17.63
CA GLU A 187 -2.64 -0.90 17.67
C GLU A 187 -4.12 -0.97 18.07
N VAL A 188 -4.85 -2.00 17.61
CA VAL A 188 -6.24 -2.25 18.02
C VAL A 188 -6.32 -2.59 19.51
N LYS A 189 -5.43 -3.46 20.01
CA LYS A 189 -5.38 -3.84 21.43
C LYS A 189 -5.10 -2.64 22.33
N GLU A 190 -4.18 -1.77 21.92
CA GLU A 190 -3.73 -0.59 22.67
C GLU A 190 -4.70 0.60 22.57
N SER A 191 -5.73 0.53 21.72
CA SER A 191 -6.73 1.61 21.57
C SER A 191 -7.46 1.88 22.89
N ALA A 192 -7.37 3.11 23.41
CA ALA A 192 -7.97 3.48 24.69
C ALA A 192 -9.43 3.95 24.58
N ASP A 193 -9.85 4.37 23.39
CA ASP A 193 -11.13 5.02 23.15
C ASP A 193 -11.95 4.34 22.03
N LYS A 194 -13.27 4.53 22.10
CA LYS A 194 -14.24 3.95 21.14
C LYS A 194 -14.17 4.60 19.77
N ASP A 195 -13.79 5.87 19.68
CA ASP A 195 -13.72 6.58 18.41
C ASP A 195 -12.58 6.02 17.54
N ARG A 196 -11.42 5.78 18.14
CA ARG A 196 -10.31 5.10 17.48
C ARG A 196 -10.66 3.67 17.07
N LEU A 197 -11.40 2.92 17.90
CA LEU A 197 -11.90 1.59 17.51
C LEU A 197 -12.86 1.64 16.30
N ARG A 198 -13.70 2.67 16.21
CA ARG A 198 -14.56 2.87 15.02
C ARG A 198 -13.73 3.12 13.77
N VAL A 199 -12.61 3.84 13.86
CA VAL A 199 -11.68 4.01 12.73
C VAL A 199 -11.09 2.65 12.31
N PHE A 200 -10.66 1.82 13.26
CA PHE A 200 -10.17 0.47 12.94
C PHE A 200 -11.24 -0.42 12.32
N GLN A 201 -12.49 -0.33 12.78
CA GLN A 201 -13.61 -1.03 12.15
C GLN A 201 -13.80 -0.56 10.70
N GLN A 202 -13.81 0.75 10.45
CA GLN A 202 -13.94 1.29 9.08
C GLN A 202 -12.78 0.88 8.17
N GLN A 203 -11.55 0.85 8.70
CA GLN A 203 -10.38 0.35 7.99
C GLN A 203 -10.55 -1.13 7.64
N TYR A 204 -11.00 -1.95 8.59
CA TYR A 204 -11.23 -3.38 8.36
C TYR A 204 -12.38 -3.61 7.36
N ASP A 205 -13.47 -2.86 7.44
CA ASP A 205 -14.60 -2.96 6.52
C ASP A 205 -14.22 -2.54 5.10
N LYS A 206 -13.37 -1.51 4.96
CA LYS A 206 -12.74 -1.16 3.68
C LYS A 206 -11.85 -2.30 3.20
N ALA A 207 -10.99 -2.83 4.08
CA ALA A 207 -10.06 -3.89 3.71
C ALA A 207 -10.80 -5.15 3.24
N LYS A 208 -11.88 -5.54 3.93
CA LYS A 208 -12.73 -6.66 3.56
C LYS A 208 -13.40 -6.50 2.19
N ARG A 209 -13.79 -5.27 1.82
CA ARG A 209 -14.46 -5.00 0.55
C ARG A 209 -13.50 -4.91 -0.63
N ASP A 210 -12.35 -4.26 -0.44
CA ASP A 210 -11.49 -3.86 -1.56
C ASP A 210 -10.10 -4.53 -1.50
N GLU A 211 -9.47 -4.53 -0.33
CA GLU A 211 -8.04 -4.88 -0.18
C GLU A 211 -7.81 -6.40 -0.07
N ILE A 212 -8.60 -7.10 0.72
CA ILE A 212 -8.52 -8.56 0.89
C ILE A 212 -8.79 -9.29 -0.44
N PRO A 213 -9.84 -8.94 -1.22
CA PRO A 213 -10.02 -9.50 -2.55
C PRO A 213 -8.83 -9.24 -3.48
N LEU A 214 -8.25 -8.04 -3.45
CA LEU A 214 -7.03 -7.72 -4.20
C LEU A 214 -5.84 -8.60 -3.78
N ALA A 215 -5.65 -8.82 -2.48
CA ALA A 215 -4.60 -9.70 -1.97
C ALA A 215 -4.81 -11.15 -2.46
N ILE A 216 -6.05 -11.66 -2.41
CA ILE A 216 -6.40 -12.98 -2.96
C ILE A 216 -6.05 -13.05 -4.44
N ASP A 217 -6.42 -12.03 -5.22
CA ASP A 217 -6.10 -11.96 -6.65
C ASP A 217 -4.59 -12.00 -6.91
N ILE A 218 -3.80 -11.22 -6.16
CA ILE A 218 -2.34 -11.23 -6.26
C ILE A 218 -1.80 -12.64 -5.97
N ILE A 219 -2.20 -13.24 -4.86
CA ILE A 219 -1.70 -14.55 -4.40
C ILE A 219 -2.06 -15.66 -5.40
N LYS A 220 -3.30 -15.68 -5.87
CA LYS A 220 -3.82 -16.77 -6.71
C LYS A 220 -3.46 -16.63 -8.17
N ARG A 221 -3.30 -15.40 -8.66
CA ARG A 221 -3.15 -15.14 -10.10
C ARG A 221 -1.72 -14.78 -10.49
N ALA A 222 -0.87 -14.25 -9.60
CA ALA A 222 0.50 -13.90 -9.97
C ALA A 222 1.29 -15.12 -10.46
N GLN A 223 1.83 -15.04 -11.67
CA GLN A 223 2.62 -16.11 -12.30
C GLN A 223 4.10 -15.78 -12.39
N PHE A 224 4.46 -14.50 -12.37
CA PHE A 224 5.84 -14.06 -12.37
C PHE A 224 6.10 -12.98 -11.33
N TYR A 225 7.37 -12.84 -10.95
CA TYR A 225 7.89 -11.71 -10.22
C TYR A 225 8.95 -11.02 -11.07
N LEU A 226 8.72 -9.74 -11.35
CA LEU A 226 9.61 -8.86 -12.09
C LEU A 226 10.22 -7.88 -11.10
N LEU A 227 11.51 -8.08 -10.84
CA LEU A 227 12.29 -7.27 -9.93
C LEU A 227 13.30 -6.43 -10.72
N VAL A 228 13.34 -5.14 -10.44
CA VAL A 228 14.33 -4.21 -10.98
C VAL A 228 15.09 -3.57 -9.82
N LEU A 229 16.40 -3.77 -9.78
CA LEU A 229 17.29 -3.18 -8.78
C LEU A 229 18.21 -2.18 -9.45
N ASP A 230 18.00 -0.90 -9.17
CA ASP A 230 18.82 0.16 -9.73
C ASP A 230 20.12 0.32 -8.91
N GLU A 231 21.26 0.39 -9.59
CA GLU A 231 22.57 0.66 -8.98
C GLU A 231 22.84 2.16 -8.96
N ASP A 232 23.23 2.68 -7.81
CA ASP A 232 23.53 4.11 -7.65
C ASP A 232 24.76 4.50 -8.48
N VAL A 233 24.67 5.63 -9.18
CA VAL A 233 25.77 6.24 -9.92
C VAL A 233 26.04 7.66 -9.41
N PRO A 234 27.30 8.15 -9.40
CA PRO A 234 27.64 9.49 -8.91
C PRO A 234 26.86 10.62 -9.59
N GLU A 235 26.56 10.49 -10.87
CA GLU A 235 25.84 11.47 -11.69
C GLU A 235 24.42 11.73 -11.15
N ALA A 236 23.79 10.73 -10.52
CA ALA A 236 22.48 10.90 -9.91
C ALA A 236 22.52 11.79 -8.66
N MET A 237 23.69 11.98 -8.05
CA MET A 237 23.86 12.86 -6.89
C MET A 237 23.65 14.32 -7.25
N GLU A 238 23.99 14.73 -8.48
CA GLU A 238 23.76 16.10 -8.95
C GLU A 238 22.27 16.44 -9.03
N LEU A 239 21.42 15.42 -9.13
CA LEU A 239 19.96 15.52 -9.20
C LEU A 239 19.28 15.23 -7.85
N ALA A 240 20.04 14.93 -6.79
CA ALA A 240 19.52 14.58 -5.46
C ALA A 240 18.88 15.76 -4.70
N GLY A 241 18.93 16.97 -5.26
CA GLY A 241 18.40 18.19 -4.64
C GLY A 241 19.03 18.50 -3.27
N ASP A 242 18.34 19.32 -2.47
CA ASP A 242 18.84 19.82 -1.18
C ASP A 242 18.98 18.72 -0.10
N ALA A 243 18.37 17.55 -0.30
CA ALA A 243 18.38 16.46 0.67
C ALA A 243 19.68 15.63 0.65
N GLY A 244 20.53 15.79 -0.37
CA GLY A 244 21.83 15.12 -0.47
C GLY A 244 21.75 13.58 -0.52
N LYS A 245 20.58 13.03 -0.82
CA LYS A 245 20.35 11.59 -0.95
C LYS A 245 19.82 11.29 -2.35
N ILE A 246 20.48 10.40 -3.08
CA ILE A 246 19.98 9.90 -4.36
C ILE A 246 18.59 9.33 -4.13
N THR A 247 17.60 9.79 -4.89
CA THR A 247 16.24 9.23 -4.91
C THR A 247 16.07 8.33 -6.13
N GLN A 248 15.07 7.45 -6.11
CA GLN A 248 14.75 6.62 -7.29
C GLN A 248 14.47 7.50 -8.52
N GLU A 249 13.73 8.60 -8.33
CA GLU A 249 13.37 9.52 -9.41
C GLU A 249 14.58 10.30 -9.95
N ALA A 250 15.54 10.66 -9.10
CA ALA A 250 16.79 11.27 -9.54
C ALA A 250 17.63 10.25 -10.35
N LEU A 251 17.77 9.03 -9.83
CA LEU A 251 18.55 7.97 -10.47
C LEU A 251 18.00 7.60 -11.86
N GLN A 252 16.67 7.53 -12.01
CA GLN A 252 16.03 7.20 -13.28
C GLN A 252 16.20 8.25 -14.39
N GLN A 253 16.66 9.47 -14.05
CA GLN A 253 16.92 10.51 -15.06
C GLN A 253 18.28 10.33 -15.75
N VAL A 254 19.21 9.60 -15.13
CA VAL A 254 20.55 9.36 -15.67
C VAL A 254 20.72 7.90 -16.11
N PRO A 255 21.60 7.62 -17.08
CA PRO A 255 22.00 6.26 -17.40
C PRO A 255 22.63 5.59 -16.17
N HIS A 256 22.06 4.48 -15.72
CA HIS A 256 22.59 3.70 -14.61
C HIS A 256 22.40 2.20 -14.87
N PRO A 257 23.28 1.33 -14.33
CA PRO A 257 23.05 -0.10 -14.38
C PRO A 257 21.82 -0.49 -13.55
N ALA A 258 20.94 -1.28 -14.15
CA ALA A 258 19.80 -1.89 -13.46
C ALA A 258 19.89 -3.41 -13.60
N ARG A 259 19.71 -4.10 -12.46
CA ARG A 259 19.62 -5.56 -12.41
C ARG A 259 18.15 -5.96 -12.53
N VAL A 260 17.82 -6.67 -13.59
CA VAL A 260 16.47 -7.13 -13.88
C VAL A 260 16.41 -8.63 -13.67
N HIS A 261 15.51 -9.04 -12.79
CA HIS A 261 15.24 -10.43 -12.46
C HIS A 261 13.81 -10.77 -12.84
N ILE A 262 13.64 -11.89 -13.54
CA ILE A 262 12.33 -12.44 -13.90
C ILE A 262 12.26 -13.82 -13.27
N VAL A 263 11.33 -14.01 -12.34
CA VAL A 263 11.15 -15.28 -11.64
C VAL A 263 9.78 -15.85 -11.94
N ASN A 264 9.72 -17.12 -12.31
CA ASN A 264 8.47 -17.87 -12.41
C ASN A 264 7.99 -18.24 -11.00
N LEU A 265 6.85 -17.69 -10.57
CA LEU A 265 6.35 -17.91 -9.21
C LEU A 265 5.80 -19.32 -8.98
N LYS A 266 5.37 -20.00 -10.05
CA LYS A 266 4.85 -21.37 -9.99
C LYS A 266 5.97 -22.38 -9.75
N THR A 267 7.06 -22.27 -10.50
CA THR A 267 8.20 -23.21 -10.41
C THR A 267 9.25 -22.74 -9.41
N GLY A 268 9.37 -21.44 -9.20
CA GLY A 268 10.47 -20.83 -8.47
C GLY A 268 11.73 -20.57 -9.26
N ALA A 269 11.74 -20.91 -10.53
CA ALA A 269 12.91 -20.75 -11.37
C ALA A 269 13.13 -19.26 -11.68
N GLU A 270 14.38 -18.82 -11.52
CA GLU A 270 14.84 -17.56 -12.10
C GLU A 270 14.98 -17.77 -13.61
N ILE A 271 14.14 -17.10 -14.38
CA ILE A 271 14.07 -17.22 -15.84
C ILE A 271 15.06 -16.28 -16.52
N ALA A 272 15.28 -15.12 -15.90
CA ALA A 272 16.29 -14.20 -16.38
C ALA A 272 16.89 -13.42 -15.22
N ARG A 273 18.20 -13.18 -15.33
CA ARG A 273 18.99 -12.29 -14.51
C ARG A 273 19.87 -11.49 -15.46
N LEU A 274 19.61 -10.19 -15.56
CA LEU A 274 20.25 -9.33 -16.55
C LEU A 274 20.73 -8.05 -15.87
N ARG A 275 21.93 -7.57 -16.21
CA ARG A 275 22.37 -6.21 -15.84
C ARG A 275 22.44 -5.34 -17.08
N ARG A 276 21.55 -4.37 -17.21
CA ARG A 276 21.43 -3.52 -18.41
C ARG A 276 21.38 -2.05 -18.01
N THR A 277 21.82 -1.19 -18.92
CA THR A 277 21.71 0.26 -18.78
C THR A 277 20.73 0.76 -19.84
N GLY A 278 19.67 1.42 -19.40
CA GLY A 278 18.72 2.09 -20.29
C GLY A 278 19.13 3.53 -20.51
N GLU A 279 19.40 3.90 -21.76
CA GLU A 279 19.69 5.27 -22.14
C GLU A 279 18.97 5.59 -23.45
N ALA A 280 18.17 6.66 -23.43
CA ALA A 280 17.55 7.21 -24.62
C ALA A 280 17.28 8.70 -24.44
N ASP A 281 17.14 9.39 -25.56
CA ASP A 281 16.72 10.79 -25.60
C ASP A 281 15.34 10.94 -26.24
N PHE A 282 14.64 12.01 -25.89
CA PHE A 282 13.40 12.41 -26.56
C PHE A 282 13.65 13.67 -27.39
N HIS A 283 12.98 13.73 -28.54
CA HIS A 283 12.99 14.90 -29.40
C HIS A 283 11.55 15.40 -29.55
N PHE A 284 11.35 16.70 -29.39
CA PHE A 284 10.04 17.33 -29.64
C PHE A 284 9.82 17.47 -31.15
N VAL A 285 8.65 17.04 -31.62
CA VAL A 285 8.22 17.26 -33.00
C VAL A 285 7.19 18.40 -32.98
N GLY A 286 7.54 19.55 -33.58
CA GLY A 286 6.70 20.76 -33.65
C GLY A 286 7.31 21.98 -32.96
N GLU A 287 6.62 23.13 -33.05
CA GLU A 287 7.12 24.42 -32.54
C GLU A 287 7.05 24.56 -31.01
N ASN A 288 6.15 23.81 -30.36
CA ASN A 288 5.94 23.87 -28.91
C ASN A 288 6.83 22.88 -28.17
N THR A 289 7.98 23.37 -27.70
CA THR A 289 8.86 22.61 -26.81
C THR A 289 8.38 22.70 -25.36
N VAL A 290 8.35 21.57 -24.65
CA VAL A 290 8.05 21.56 -23.21
C VAL A 290 9.25 22.19 -22.48
N ARG A 291 9.00 23.30 -21.78
CA ARG A 291 10.04 24.04 -21.06
C ARG A 291 10.09 23.73 -19.56
N ASP A 292 9.03 23.18 -19.02
CA ASP A 292 8.93 22.83 -17.61
C ASP A 292 9.98 21.75 -17.24
N PRO A 293 10.91 22.04 -16.31
CA PRO A 293 11.94 21.10 -15.91
C PRO A 293 11.37 19.81 -15.28
N GLU A 294 10.25 19.88 -14.57
CA GLU A 294 9.63 18.72 -13.93
C GLU A 294 9.07 17.76 -14.98
N VAL A 295 8.38 18.30 -15.99
CA VAL A 295 7.86 17.50 -17.11
C VAL A 295 9.01 16.91 -17.92
N ARG A 296 10.09 17.66 -18.16
CA ARG A 296 11.28 17.14 -18.86
C ARG A 296 11.96 16.02 -18.08
N ALA A 297 12.06 16.14 -16.75
CA ALA A 297 12.58 15.08 -15.87
C ALA A 297 11.72 13.82 -15.95
N ALA A 298 10.39 13.97 -15.89
CA ALA A 298 9.46 12.85 -16.05
C ALA A 298 9.59 12.19 -17.43
N MET A 299 9.68 12.97 -18.51
CA MET A 299 9.92 12.45 -19.86
C MET A 299 11.26 11.71 -19.97
N LYS A 300 12.34 12.23 -19.36
CA LYS A 300 13.65 11.57 -19.34
C LYS A 300 13.59 10.21 -18.63
N ARG A 301 12.93 10.15 -17.47
CA ARG A 301 12.67 8.87 -16.78
C ARG A 301 11.90 7.90 -17.67
N GLN A 302 10.84 8.37 -18.32
CA GLN A 302 10.03 7.55 -19.21
C GLN A 302 10.86 6.93 -20.34
N VAL A 303 11.67 7.72 -21.06
CA VAL A 303 12.47 7.19 -22.17
C VAL A 303 13.58 6.26 -21.70
N ASN A 304 14.29 6.57 -20.61
CA ASN A 304 15.32 5.69 -20.04
C ASN A 304 14.72 4.35 -19.61
N ASN A 305 13.56 4.37 -18.97
CA ASN A 305 12.85 3.18 -18.53
C ASN A 305 12.38 2.32 -19.72
N CYS A 306 11.90 2.94 -20.80
CA CYS A 306 11.55 2.23 -22.03
C CYS A 306 12.78 1.68 -22.76
N ALA A 307 13.89 2.41 -22.76
CA ALA A 307 15.16 1.92 -23.29
C ALA A 307 15.64 0.69 -22.51
N LEU A 308 15.57 0.71 -21.18
CA LEU A 308 15.88 -0.45 -20.34
C LEU A 308 14.99 -1.65 -20.69
N ALA A 309 13.68 -1.43 -20.85
CA ALA A 309 12.73 -2.46 -21.26
C ALA A 309 13.09 -3.08 -22.62
N GLN A 310 13.51 -2.27 -23.59
CA GLN A 310 13.96 -2.77 -24.89
C GLN A 310 15.25 -3.58 -24.79
N GLN A 311 16.21 -3.17 -23.97
CA GLN A 311 17.46 -3.91 -23.72
C GLN A 311 17.17 -5.28 -23.09
N VAL A 312 16.29 -5.32 -22.09
CA VAL A 312 15.82 -6.55 -21.46
C VAL A 312 15.13 -7.44 -22.49
N TRP A 313 14.17 -6.90 -23.24
CA TRP A 313 13.45 -7.68 -24.24
C TRP A 313 14.36 -8.21 -25.35
N GLY A 314 15.34 -7.42 -25.79
CA GLY A 314 16.36 -7.84 -26.76
C GLY A 314 17.17 -9.03 -26.26
N ALA A 315 17.55 -9.04 -24.98
CA ALA A 315 18.29 -10.14 -24.36
C ALA A 315 17.46 -11.43 -24.17
N LEU A 316 16.13 -11.31 -24.03
CA LEU A 316 15.23 -12.45 -23.85
C LEU A 316 14.83 -13.13 -25.16
N LYS A 317 15.01 -12.45 -26.31
CA LYS A 317 14.76 -13.09 -27.61
C LYS A 317 15.82 -14.15 -27.87
N PRO A 318 15.45 -15.31 -28.42
CA PRO A 318 16.44 -16.25 -28.95
C PRO A 318 17.28 -15.52 -30.00
N ALA A 319 18.59 -15.68 -29.94
CA ALA A 319 19.48 -15.17 -30.98
C ALA A 319 18.97 -15.68 -32.33
N PRO A 320 18.86 -14.82 -33.37
CA PRO A 320 18.50 -15.29 -34.69
C PRO A 320 19.52 -16.37 -35.06
N THR A 321 19.04 -17.60 -35.29
CA THR A 321 19.85 -18.67 -35.87
C THR A 321 20.53 -18.06 -37.08
N ALA A 322 21.86 -17.93 -37.01
CA ALA A 322 22.65 -17.49 -38.14
C ALA A 322 22.17 -18.32 -39.33
N ALA A 323 21.60 -17.65 -40.34
CA ALA A 323 21.17 -18.29 -41.56
C ALA A 323 22.31 -19.22 -41.98
N ALA A 324 21.99 -20.51 -42.11
CA ALA A 324 22.92 -21.50 -42.62
C ALA A 324 23.47 -20.93 -43.93
N GLY A 325 24.73 -20.50 -43.87
CA GLY A 325 25.37 -19.81 -44.97
C GLY A 325 25.35 -20.68 -46.21
N ASP A 326 25.04 -20.03 -47.32
CA ASP A 326 25.32 -20.43 -48.69
C ASP A 326 26.43 -21.49 -48.80
N ALA A 327 26.01 -22.74 -48.96
CA ALA A 327 26.86 -23.77 -49.54
C ALA A 327 26.52 -23.87 -51.04
N GLY A 328 27.18 -23.01 -51.82
CA GLY A 328 27.67 -23.35 -53.15
C GLY A 328 26.67 -23.30 -54.30
N ALA A 329 26.70 -22.20 -55.04
CA ALA A 329 26.59 -22.25 -56.49
C ALA A 329 27.41 -21.12 -57.11
N ALA A 330 28.61 -21.45 -57.58
CA ALA A 330 29.33 -20.70 -58.61
C ALA A 330 30.28 -21.66 -59.34
N PRO A 331 30.63 -21.43 -60.61
CA PRO A 331 30.02 -20.58 -61.64
C PRO A 331 29.23 -21.38 -62.70
#